data_AF-A0A8C3T0T6-F1
#
_entry.id   AF-A0A8C3T0T6-F1
#
_cell.length_a   1.000
_cell.length_b   1.000
_cell.length_c   1.000
_cell.angle_alpha   90.00
_cell.angle_beta   90.00
_cell.angle_gamma   90.00
#
_symmetry.space_group_name_H-M   'P 1'
#
loop_
_entity.id
_entity.type
_entity.pdbx_description
1 polymer ?
#
loop_
_entity_poly.entity_id
_entity_poly.type
_entity_poly.pdbx_seq_one_letter_code
_entity_poly.pdbx_strand_id
1 'polypeptide(L)'
;MSRETYSAVDSNPLSLYVMHPFWNTVVKIFPTWLAPNLITFSGFLLLVFNFFLMAYFDPDFYASAPDHDHVPNRVWVMVGLLNFMAYTLDGVDGKQARRTNSSTPLGELFDHGLDSWACMFFVVTVYSTFGRGSNGVSVFILYLLLWVVLFSFILSHWEKYNTGILFLPWGYDISQVTISVVYIVTAIVGVEAWYAPFLFNFLYRDLFTAMIIGCALTVTVPMSLINFYKAYKSNTLKHRSLYEIMLPFFSPALLFILCMIWIFMSPSDILAVHPRLFYFMVGTAFANISCQLIVCQMSSTRCQPLNWMLLRTTLGKSSPVPTDCSHYPGAHPLRSRSGKPAEQTLQHPAFLAKEAQYGLTRSGRRENQPAVYTSSVNNGWK
;
A
#
# COMPACT_ATOMS: atom_id res chain seq x y z
N MET A 1 22.31 -30.98 -11.94
CA MET A 1 21.73 -30.05 -10.94
C MET A 1 22.86 -29.20 -10.40
N SER A 2 23.04 -27.99 -10.93
CA SER A 2 23.88 -26.99 -10.26
C SER A 2 23.18 -26.61 -8.96
N ARG A 3 23.85 -26.76 -7.81
CA ARG A 3 23.37 -26.17 -6.56
C ARG A 3 23.35 -24.66 -6.76
N GLU A 4 22.17 -24.04 -6.87
CA GLU A 4 22.07 -22.59 -6.80
C GLU A 4 22.50 -22.17 -5.38
N THR A 5 23.69 -21.60 -5.26
CA THR A 5 24.12 -20.89 -4.07
C THR A 5 23.38 -19.57 -3.99
N TYR A 6 22.73 -19.31 -2.85
CA TYR A 6 22.10 -18.03 -2.52
C TYR A 6 23.01 -16.86 -2.92
N SER A 7 22.54 -16.05 -3.87
CA SER A 7 23.26 -14.89 -4.39
C SER A 7 22.36 -13.66 -4.26
N ALA A 8 22.43 -13.01 -3.10
CA ALA A 8 21.83 -11.72 -2.87
C ALA A 8 22.92 -10.68 -2.61
N VAL A 9 22.74 -9.49 -3.19
CA VAL A 9 23.65 -8.36 -3.07
C VAL A 9 22.91 -7.21 -2.42
N ASP A 10 23.46 -6.74 -1.30
CA ASP A 10 23.03 -5.53 -0.63
C ASP A 10 24.06 -4.42 -0.87
N SER A 11 23.59 -3.27 -1.32
CA SER A 11 24.40 -2.07 -1.51
C SER A 11 23.82 -0.85 -0.79
N ASN A 12 22.78 -1.04 0.01
CA ASN A 12 22.11 0.05 0.71
C ASN A 12 23.04 0.62 1.80
N PRO A 13 23.38 1.92 1.77
CA PRO A 13 24.26 2.52 2.78
C PRO A 13 23.73 2.34 4.21
N LEU A 14 22.43 2.50 4.43
CA LEU A 14 21.84 2.31 5.76
C LEU A 14 22.03 0.87 6.24
N SER A 15 21.80 -0.09 5.35
CA SER A 15 21.98 -1.50 5.64
C SER A 15 23.44 -1.81 5.97
N LEU A 16 24.37 -1.43 5.09
CA LEU A 16 25.79 -1.76 5.21
C LEU A 16 26.43 -1.17 6.47
N TYR A 17 26.15 0.09 6.77
CA TYR A 17 26.86 0.80 7.84
C TYR A 17 26.15 0.76 9.19
N VAL A 18 24.84 0.51 9.24
CA VAL A 18 24.06 0.55 10.49
C VAL A 18 23.40 -0.80 10.76
N MET A 19 22.58 -1.28 9.83
CA MET A 19 21.71 -2.44 10.11
C MET A 19 22.46 -3.77 10.13
N HIS A 20 23.39 -4.03 9.21
CA HIS A 20 24.21 -5.24 9.22
C HIS A 20 25.04 -5.36 10.51
N PRO A 21 25.78 -4.33 10.98
CA PRO A 21 26.42 -4.36 12.29
C PRO A 21 25.47 -4.64 13.45
N PHE A 22 24.28 -4.03 13.43
CA PHE A 22 23.24 -4.25 14.42
C PHE A 22 22.74 -5.70 14.40
N TRP A 23 22.30 -6.22 13.25
CA TRP A 23 21.82 -7.61 13.10
C TRP A 23 22.90 -8.65 13.41
N ASN A 24 24.16 -8.40 13.04
CA ASN A 24 25.30 -9.25 13.41
C ASN A 24 25.53 -9.31 14.94
N THR A 25 25.10 -8.29 15.66
CA THR A 25 25.13 -8.28 17.13
C THR A 25 23.90 -9.01 17.68
N VAL A 26 22.72 -8.69 17.17
CA VAL A 26 21.45 -9.29 17.61
C VAL A 26 21.40 -10.80 17.39
N VAL A 27 21.90 -11.30 16.25
CA VAL A 27 21.96 -12.75 15.95
C VAL A 27 22.73 -13.54 17.02
N LYS A 28 23.66 -12.89 17.75
CA LYS A 28 24.44 -13.54 18.82
C LYS A 28 23.58 -13.91 20.03
N ILE A 29 22.47 -13.22 20.24
CA ILE A 29 21.52 -13.45 21.33
C ILE A 29 20.70 -14.72 21.08
N PHE A 30 20.43 -15.05 19.82
CA PHE A 30 19.64 -16.22 19.47
C PHE A 30 20.43 -17.52 19.71
N PRO A 31 19.79 -18.56 20.28
CA PRO A 31 20.43 -19.85 20.44
C PRO A 31 20.61 -20.54 19.08
N THR A 32 21.65 -21.38 18.94
CA THR A 32 21.96 -22.07 17.68
C THR A 32 20.96 -23.15 17.29
N TRP A 33 20.13 -23.65 18.21
CA TRP A 33 19.06 -24.61 17.91
C TRP A 33 17.84 -23.95 17.27
N LEU A 34 17.71 -22.61 17.36
CA LEU A 34 16.56 -21.92 16.81
C LEU A 34 16.68 -21.84 15.29
N ALA A 35 15.68 -22.41 14.61
CA ALA A 35 15.60 -22.43 13.16
C ALA A 35 15.40 -21.02 12.59
N PRO A 36 16.14 -20.62 11.53
CA PRO A 36 15.96 -19.33 10.87
C PRO A 36 14.52 -19.05 10.44
N ASN A 37 13.86 -20.01 9.80
CA ASN A 37 12.47 -19.85 9.34
C ASN A 37 11.49 -19.57 10.49
N LEU A 38 11.78 -20.02 11.72
CA LEU A 38 10.95 -19.69 12.87
C LEU A 38 11.14 -18.22 13.29
N ILE A 39 12.34 -17.66 13.12
CA ILE A 39 12.62 -16.24 13.33
C ILE A 39 11.81 -15.41 12.32
N THR A 40 11.91 -15.74 11.03
CA THR A 40 11.14 -15.11 9.94
C THR A 40 9.64 -15.17 10.22
N PHE A 41 9.12 -16.37 10.53
CA PHE A 41 7.69 -16.56 10.79
C PHE A 41 7.21 -15.77 12.00
N SER A 42 8.03 -15.72 13.07
CA SER A 42 7.71 -14.92 14.25
C SER A 42 7.61 -13.44 13.89
N GLY A 43 8.58 -12.90 13.14
CA GLY A 43 8.55 -11.53 12.66
C GLY A 43 7.30 -11.23 11.82
N PHE A 44 6.97 -12.11 10.89
CA PHE A 44 5.74 -12.01 10.10
C PHE A 44 4.47 -12.00 10.95
N LEU A 45 4.37 -12.85 11.97
CA LEU A 45 3.22 -12.86 12.88
C LEU A 45 3.07 -11.55 13.68
N LEU A 46 4.18 -10.85 14.00
CA LEU A 46 4.11 -9.53 14.61
C LEU A 46 3.48 -8.50 13.65
N LEU A 47 3.76 -8.59 12.35
CA LEU A 47 3.14 -7.73 11.33
C LEU A 47 1.66 -8.03 11.15
N VAL A 48 1.28 -9.32 11.14
CA VAL A 48 -0.11 -9.75 11.11
C VAL A 48 -0.85 -9.22 12.34
N PHE A 49 -0.26 -9.35 13.52
CA PHE A 49 -0.82 -8.82 14.75
C PHE A 49 -0.97 -7.29 14.68
N ASN A 50 0.05 -6.57 14.21
CA ASN A 50 -0.02 -5.12 14.00
C ASN A 50 -1.18 -4.72 13.08
N PHE A 51 -1.35 -5.42 11.96
CA PHE A 51 -2.44 -5.17 11.02
C PHE A 51 -3.81 -5.33 11.70
N PHE A 52 -4.02 -6.42 12.44
CA PHE A 52 -5.30 -6.65 13.13
C PHE A 52 -5.52 -5.72 14.32
N LEU A 53 -4.47 -5.35 15.04
CA LEU A 53 -4.53 -4.35 16.10
C LEU A 53 -5.00 -3.00 15.54
N MET A 54 -4.44 -2.56 14.42
CA MET A 54 -4.89 -1.33 13.76
C MET A 54 -6.26 -1.47 13.12
N ALA A 55 -6.63 -2.65 12.59
CA ALA A 55 -7.98 -2.88 12.10
C ALA A 55 -9.04 -2.83 13.21
N TYR A 56 -8.68 -3.19 14.45
CA TYR A 56 -9.56 -3.09 15.61
C TYR A 56 -9.81 -1.63 16.02
N PHE A 57 -8.77 -0.80 16.08
CA PHE A 57 -8.89 0.59 16.49
C PHE A 57 -9.33 1.54 15.37
N ASP A 58 -9.02 1.23 14.12
CA ASP A 58 -9.21 2.12 12.98
C ASP A 58 -9.69 1.36 11.72
N PRO A 59 -10.83 0.64 11.77
CA PRO A 59 -11.25 -0.26 10.68
C PRO A 59 -11.37 0.44 9.31
N ASP A 60 -11.83 1.69 9.30
CA ASP A 60 -12.16 2.43 8.08
C ASP A 60 -11.17 3.56 7.75
N PHE A 61 -10.07 3.68 8.51
CA PHE A 61 -9.04 4.72 8.37
C PHE A 61 -9.43 6.14 8.80
N TYR A 62 -10.50 6.29 9.57
CA TYR A 62 -10.96 7.60 10.04
C TYR A 62 -10.38 8.00 11.40
N ALA A 63 -9.71 7.10 12.13
CA ALA A 63 -9.23 7.39 13.49
C ALA A 63 -8.16 8.49 13.54
N SER A 64 -7.52 8.84 12.42
CA SER A 64 -6.60 9.99 12.32
C SER A 64 -7.22 11.20 11.62
N ALA A 65 -8.54 11.22 11.41
CA ALA A 65 -9.24 12.39 10.91
C ALA A 65 -9.66 13.31 12.06
N PRO A 66 -9.83 14.63 11.81
CA PRO A 66 -10.49 15.50 12.77
C PRO A 66 -11.88 14.96 13.17
N ASP A 67 -12.28 15.23 14.40
CA ASP A 67 -13.62 14.91 14.94
C ASP A 67 -13.95 13.42 15.05
N HIS A 68 -12.94 12.54 15.04
CA HIS A 68 -13.09 11.09 15.22
C HIS A 68 -12.33 10.60 16.47
N ASP A 69 -12.73 9.44 16.98
CA ASP A 69 -12.04 8.78 18.09
C ASP A 69 -10.64 8.33 17.65
N HIS A 70 -9.62 8.92 18.26
CA HIS A 70 -8.22 8.64 17.95
C HIS A 70 -7.74 7.30 18.51
N VAL A 71 -6.84 6.66 17.78
CA VAL A 71 -6.11 5.48 18.26
C VAL A 71 -5.31 5.88 19.52
N PRO A 72 -5.42 5.15 20.64
CA PRO A 72 -4.73 5.53 21.87
C PRO A 72 -3.21 5.57 21.69
N ASN A 73 -2.55 6.60 22.23
CA ASN A 73 -1.10 6.83 22.04
C ASN A 73 -0.21 5.63 22.38
N ARG A 74 -0.59 4.82 23.38
CA ARG A 74 0.15 3.61 23.76
C ARG A 74 0.16 2.54 22.66
N VAL A 75 -0.89 2.49 21.84
CA VAL A 75 -0.99 1.58 20.70
C VAL A 75 0.05 1.96 19.64
N TRP A 76 0.26 3.26 19.39
CA TRP A 76 1.32 3.71 18.48
C TRP A 76 2.72 3.30 18.94
N VAL A 77 3.01 3.37 20.25
CA VAL A 77 4.28 2.83 20.79
C VAL A 77 4.40 1.33 20.52
N MET A 78 3.35 0.57 20.81
CA MET A 78 3.31 -0.87 20.59
C MET A 78 3.54 -1.22 19.12
N VAL A 79 2.81 -0.58 18.20
CA VAL A 79 2.92 -0.80 16.76
C VAL A 79 4.32 -0.46 16.25
N GLY A 80 4.90 0.65 16.72
CA GLY A 80 6.28 1.03 16.40
C GLY A 80 7.32 0.01 16.84
N LEU A 81 7.23 -0.46 18.08
CA LEU A 81 8.14 -1.49 18.60
C LEU A 81 7.96 -2.84 17.90
N LEU A 82 6.72 -3.24 17.63
CA LEU A 82 6.42 -4.48 16.92
C LEU A 82 6.89 -4.44 15.46
N ASN A 83 6.72 -3.30 14.78
CA ASN A 83 7.21 -3.13 13.41
C ASN A 83 8.74 -3.20 13.36
N PHE A 84 9.42 -2.50 14.26
CA PHE A 84 10.89 -2.54 14.33
C PHE A 84 11.40 -3.92 14.73
N MET A 85 10.71 -4.62 15.63
CA MET A 85 11.03 -5.99 16.00
C MET A 85 10.85 -6.95 14.83
N ALA A 86 9.74 -6.87 14.09
CA ALA A 86 9.51 -7.68 12.89
C ALA A 86 10.62 -7.46 11.86
N TYR A 87 10.95 -6.19 11.56
CA TYR A 87 12.05 -5.82 10.68
C TYR A 87 13.43 -6.32 11.18
N THR A 88 13.63 -6.35 12.50
CA THR A 88 14.85 -6.90 13.09
C THR A 88 14.93 -8.42 12.93
N LEU A 89 13.81 -9.13 13.14
CA LEU A 89 13.75 -10.59 13.01
C LEU A 89 13.98 -11.02 11.55
N ASP A 90 13.39 -10.29 10.61
CA ASP A 90 13.63 -10.38 9.17
C ASP A 90 15.14 -10.29 8.85
N GLY A 91 15.79 -9.18 9.17
CA GLY A 91 17.23 -9.02 8.88
C GLY A 91 18.17 -10.01 9.61
N VAL A 92 17.73 -10.61 10.71
CA VAL A 92 18.52 -11.57 11.51
C VAL A 92 18.41 -13.00 10.98
N ASP A 93 17.34 -13.37 10.30
CA ASP A 93 17.08 -14.77 9.92
C ASP A 93 18.20 -15.35 9.02
N GLY A 94 18.67 -14.60 8.02
CA GLY A 94 19.69 -15.02 7.09
C GLY A 94 21.04 -15.02 7.78
N LYS A 95 21.25 -14.14 8.76
CA LYS A 95 22.46 -14.15 9.61
C LYS A 95 22.49 -15.43 10.44
N GLN A 96 21.34 -15.82 11.02
CA GLN A 96 21.21 -17.08 11.74
C GLN A 96 21.44 -18.26 10.80
N ALA A 97 20.83 -18.29 9.62
CA ALA A 97 20.99 -19.36 8.65
C ALA A 97 22.45 -19.60 8.23
N ARG A 98 23.21 -18.50 8.03
CA ARG A 98 24.66 -18.58 7.79
C ARG A 98 25.43 -19.08 9.01
N ARG A 99 25.07 -18.63 10.21
CA ARG A 99 25.70 -19.05 11.47
C ARG A 99 25.50 -20.53 11.77
N THR A 100 24.34 -21.09 11.42
CA THR A 100 23.98 -22.50 11.67
C THR A 100 24.21 -23.40 10.46
N ASN A 101 24.79 -22.90 9.36
CA ASN A 101 24.98 -23.61 8.10
C ASN A 101 23.68 -24.24 7.56
N SER A 102 22.56 -23.54 7.71
CA SER A 102 21.22 -24.00 7.34
C SER A 102 20.56 -23.13 6.25
N SER A 103 21.37 -22.44 5.42
CA SER A 103 20.87 -21.69 4.26
C SER A 103 20.36 -22.64 3.17
N THR A 104 19.10 -22.48 2.76
CA THR A 104 18.45 -23.34 1.76
C THR A 104 17.55 -22.52 0.81
N PRO A 105 17.30 -22.98 -0.43
CA PRO A 105 16.33 -22.34 -1.33
C PRO A 105 14.92 -22.28 -0.76
N LEU A 106 14.54 -23.26 0.08
CA LEU A 106 13.26 -23.25 0.78
C LEU A 106 13.20 -22.15 1.84
N GLY A 107 14.29 -21.93 2.58
CA GLY A 107 14.38 -20.81 3.53
C GLY A 107 14.24 -19.47 2.83
N GLU A 108 14.89 -19.30 1.67
CA GLU A 108 14.77 -18.11 0.84
C GLU A 108 13.36 -17.89 0.27
N LEU A 109 12.70 -18.97 -0.16
CA LEU A 109 11.28 -18.91 -0.54
C LEU A 109 10.40 -18.49 0.63
N PHE A 110 10.69 -19.01 1.82
CA PHE A 110 9.90 -18.74 3.01
C PHE A 110 10.02 -17.27 3.44
N ASP A 111 11.25 -16.75 3.48
CA ASP A 111 11.58 -15.35 3.76
C ASP A 111 10.88 -14.38 2.79
N HIS A 112 11.29 -14.40 1.52
CA HIS A 112 10.75 -13.48 0.52
C HIS A 112 9.27 -13.73 0.19
N GLY A 113 8.79 -14.96 0.40
CA GLY A 113 7.37 -15.27 0.30
C GLY A 113 6.55 -14.50 1.35
N LEU A 114 7.02 -14.45 2.59
CA LEU A 114 6.39 -13.67 3.65
C LEU A 114 6.57 -12.16 3.43
N ASP A 115 7.73 -11.70 2.94
CA ASP A 115 7.96 -10.29 2.58
C ASP A 115 6.96 -9.76 1.55
N SER A 116 6.63 -10.60 0.56
CA SER A 116 5.68 -10.24 -0.50
C SER A 116 4.29 -9.91 0.07
N TRP A 117 3.92 -10.56 1.18
CA TRP A 117 2.69 -10.30 1.90
C TRP A 117 2.84 -9.11 2.86
N ALA A 118 4.00 -9.02 3.54
CA ALA A 118 4.35 -7.95 4.48
C ALA A 118 4.27 -6.55 3.84
N CYS A 119 4.60 -6.43 2.55
CA CYS A 119 4.46 -5.19 1.79
C CYS A 119 3.08 -4.52 1.95
N MET A 120 2.00 -5.30 1.95
CA MET A 120 0.65 -4.78 2.17
C MET A 120 0.43 -4.34 3.62
N PHE A 121 0.91 -5.13 4.60
CA PHE A 121 0.77 -4.77 6.01
C PHE A 121 1.46 -3.44 6.33
N PHE A 122 2.66 -3.21 5.81
CA PHE A 122 3.39 -1.96 6.03
C PHE A 122 2.63 -0.75 5.50
N VAL A 123 2.18 -0.81 4.24
CA VAL A 123 1.48 0.29 3.58
C VAL A 123 0.14 0.59 4.25
N VAL A 124 -0.64 -0.44 4.59
CA VAL A 124 -1.95 -0.27 5.22
C VAL A 124 -1.82 0.23 6.67
N THR A 125 -0.86 -0.30 7.43
CA THR A 125 -0.70 0.07 8.83
C THR A 125 -0.20 1.51 8.95
N VAL A 126 0.81 1.90 8.16
CA VAL A 126 1.35 3.28 8.22
C VAL A 126 0.32 4.29 7.74
N TYR A 127 -0.53 3.95 6.78
CA TYR A 127 -1.60 4.85 6.34
C TYR A 127 -2.55 5.24 7.47
N SER A 128 -2.71 4.39 8.50
CA SER A 128 -3.54 4.70 9.66
C SER A 128 -3.01 5.92 10.45
N THR A 129 -1.73 6.29 10.34
CA THR A 129 -1.17 7.50 11.00
C THR A 129 -1.66 8.79 10.36
N PHE A 130 -1.97 8.77 9.07
CA PHE A 130 -2.46 9.93 8.32
C PHE A 130 -3.98 9.87 8.10
N GLY A 131 -4.54 8.66 8.03
CA GLY A 131 -5.94 8.38 7.82
C GLY A 131 -6.48 8.85 6.46
N ARG A 132 -7.78 8.63 6.28
CA ARG A 132 -8.61 9.25 5.25
C ARG A 132 -9.41 10.40 5.86
N GLY A 133 -9.67 11.45 5.08
CA GLY A 133 -10.40 12.63 5.54
C GLY A 133 -9.90 13.89 4.85
N SER A 134 -10.33 15.06 5.32
CA SER A 134 -9.91 16.36 4.79
C SER A 134 -8.39 16.55 4.87
N ASN A 135 -7.79 16.14 6.00
CA ASN A 135 -6.36 16.26 6.29
C ASN A 135 -5.59 14.95 6.04
N GLY A 136 -6.27 13.89 5.58
CA GLY A 136 -5.67 12.59 5.27
C GLY A 136 -5.39 12.38 3.78
N VAL A 137 -5.06 11.16 3.40
CA VAL A 137 -4.88 10.74 2.00
C VAL A 137 -6.11 9.94 1.58
N SER A 138 -6.57 10.02 0.32
CA SER A 138 -7.74 9.21 -0.08
C SER A 138 -7.38 7.72 -0.17
N VAL A 139 -8.36 6.85 0.07
CA VAL A 139 -8.18 5.39 -0.08
C VAL A 139 -7.78 5.01 -1.51
N PHE A 140 -8.20 5.78 -2.52
CA PHE A 140 -7.74 5.57 -3.89
C PHE A 140 -6.26 5.91 -4.07
N ILE A 141 -5.76 7.02 -3.50
CA ILE A 141 -4.32 7.32 -3.53
C ILE A 141 -3.53 6.27 -2.78
N LEU A 142 -4.01 5.79 -1.63
CA LEU A 142 -3.39 4.67 -0.92
C LEU A 142 -3.29 3.43 -1.81
N TYR A 143 -4.34 3.11 -2.58
CA TYR A 143 -4.31 1.98 -3.51
C TYR A 143 -3.19 2.13 -4.56
N LEU A 144 -2.99 3.35 -5.09
CA LEU A 144 -1.89 3.63 -6.01
C LEU A 144 -0.51 3.56 -5.31
N LEU A 145 -0.41 3.98 -4.06
CA LEU A 145 0.83 3.83 -3.28
C LEU A 145 1.15 2.36 -3.00
N LEU A 146 0.14 1.54 -2.71
CA LEU A 146 0.29 0.09 -2.59
C LEU A 146 0.83 -0.50 -3.90
N TRP A 147 0.33 -0.07 -5.07
CA TRP A 147 0.88 -0.50 -6.36
C TRP A 147 2.36 -0.18 -6.50
N VAL A 148 2.79 1.03 -6.11
CA VAL A 148 4.20 1.43 -6.19
C VAL A 148 5.08 0.52 -5.32
N VAL A 149 4.63 0.18 -4.11
CA VAL A 149 5.37 -0.70 -3.19
C VAL A 149 5.41 -2.14 -3.71
N LEU A 150 4.26 -2.70 -4.12
CA LEU A 150 4.20 -4.05 -4.68
C LEU A 150 4.98 -4.16 -6.00
N PHE A 151 4.95 -3.12 -6.84
CA PHE A 151 5.78 -3.03 -8.03
C PHE A 151 7.27 -3.00 -7.70
N SER A 152 7.67 -2.23 -6.69
CA SER A 152 9.06 -2.18 -6.22
C SER A 152 9.55 -3.54 -5.73
N PHE A 153 8.69 -4.28 -5.01
CA PHE A 153 8.98 -5.65 -4.59
C PHE A 153 9.19 -6.58 -5.78
N ILE A 154 8.20 -6.67 -6.69
CA ILE A 154 8.29 -7.58 -7.84
C ILE A 154 9.40 -7.19 -8.81
N LEU A 155 9.79 -5.91 -8.88
CA LEU A 155 10.91 -5.47 -9.71
C LEU A 155 12.24 -6.10 -9.27
N SER A 156 12.49 -6.23 -7.96
CA SER A 156 13.68 -6.91 -7.44
C SER A 156 13.71 -8.40 -7.83
N HIS A 157 12.54 -9.04 -7.87
CA HIS A 157 12.41 -10.43 -8.29
C HIS A 157 12.42 -10.58 -9.82
N TRP A 158 11.90 -9.61 -10.57
CA TRP A 158 12.10 -9.55 -12.02
C TRP A 158 13.59 -9.46 -12.35
N GLU A 159 14.34 -8.64 -11.61
CA GLU A 159 15.78 -8.50 -11.77
C GLU A 159 16.50 -9.81 -11.49
N LYS A 160 16.16 -10.50 -10.39
CA LYS A 160 16.70 -11.83 -10.08
C LYS A 160 16.33 -12.90 -11.11
N TYR A 161 15.09 -12.91 -11.59
CA TYR A 161 14.64 -13.86 -12.61
C TYR A 161 15.51 -13.76 -13.88
N ASN A 162 15.90 -12.54 -14.24
CA ASN A 162 16.68 -12.28 -15.44
C ASN A 162 18.20 -12.39 -15.24
N THR A 163 18.73 -11.98 -14.09
CA THR A 163 20.18 -11.91 -13.82
C THR A 163 20.72 -13.07 -12.99
N GLY A 164 19.86 -13.77 -12.26
CA GLY A 164 20.23 -14.79 -11.28
C GLY A 164 20.69 -14.25 -9.92
N ILE A 165 20.69 -12.92 -9.71
CA ILE A 165 21.14 -12.27 -8.47
C ILE A 165 19.99 -11.44 -7.91
N LEU A 166 19.70 -11.60 -6.61
CA LEU A 166 18.73 -10.76 -5.92
C LEU A 166 19.40 -9.48 -5.44
N PHE A 167 18.98 -8.32 -5.94
CA PHE A 167 19.44 -7.04 -5.41
C PHE A 167 18.41 -6.51 -4.43
N LEU A 168 18.85 -6.25 -3.19
CA LEU A 168 17.96 -5.76 -2.15
C LEU A 168 17.65 -4.27 -2.39
N PRO A 169 16.37 -3.86 -2.37
CA PRO A 169 15.98 -2.49 -2.66
C PRO A 169 16.34 -1.56 -1.50
N TRP A 170 17.07 -0.47 -1.79
CA TRP A 170 17.49 0.50 -0.77
C TRP A 170 16.33 1.12 0.01
N GLY A 171 15.18 1.30 -0.67
CA GLY A 171 13.99 1.87 -0.06
C GLY A 171 13.43 1.03 1.09
N TYR A 172 13.71 -0.28 1.13
CA TYR A 172 13.16 -1.16 2.15
C TYR A 172 13.64 -0.77 3.56
N ASP A 173 14.94 -0.84 3.85
CA ASP A 173 15.44 -0.54 5.21
C ASP A 173 15.12 0.88 5.66
N ILE A 174 15.27 1.85 4.74
CA ILE A 174 14.96 3.26 5.03
C ILE A 174 13.48 3.38 5.40
N SER A 175 12.58 2.73 4.67
CA SER A 175 11.15 2.75 4.98
C SER A 175 10.84 2.09 6.32
N GLN A 176 11.46 0.96 6.66
CA GLN A 176 11.17 0.23 7.89
C GLN A 176 11.60 1.01 9.14
N VAL A 177 12.79 1.61 9.11
CA VAL A 177 13.26 2.48 10.20
C VAL A 177 12.37 3.73 10.28
N THR A 178 12.08 4.37 9.15
CA THR A 178 11.27 5.60 9.11
C THR A 178 9.86 5.36 9.64
N ILE A 179 9.18 4.31 9.19
CA ILE A 179 7.82 3.96 9.62
C ILE A 179 7.79 3.67 11.13
N SER A 180 8.77 2.93 11.63
CA SER A 180 8.88 2.65 13.08
C SER A 180 9.04 3.94 13.88
N VAL A 181 9.89 4.88 13.43
CA VAL A 181 10.05 6.20 14.05
C VAL A 181 8.76 7.02 13.98
N VAL A 182 8.07 7.03 12.85
CA VAL A 182 6.79 7.76 12.66
C VAL A 182 5.75 7.29 13.68
N TYR A 183 5.63 5.99 13.95
CA TYR A 183 4.73 5.49 14.99
C TYR A 183 5.11 6.01 16.38
N ILE A 184 6.40 5.95 16.76
CA ILE A 184 6.85 6.44 18.07
C ILE A 184 6.64 7.95 18.20
N VAL A 185 6.92 8.72 17.14
CA VAL A 185 6.67 10.17 17.11
C VAL A 185 5.18 10.44 17.27
N THR A 186 4.32 9.76 16.51
CA THR A 186 2.85 9.88 16.61
C THR A 186 2.37 9.63 18.04
N ALA A 187 2.95 8.66 18.75
CA ALA A 187 2.61 8.40 20.15
C ALA A 187 2.92 9.56 21.10
N ILE A 188 3.98 10.32 20.81
CA ILE A 188 4.46 11.42 21.66
C ILE A 188 3.69 12.71 21.35
N VAL A 189 3.56 13.06 20.07
CA VAL A 189 3.02 14.36 19.65
C VAL A 189 1.51 14.33 19.37
N GLY A 190 0.91 13.14 19.27
CA GLY A 190 -0.47 12.96 18.86
C GLY A 190 -0.63 12.92 17.33
N VAL A 191 -1.75 12.39 16.86
CA VAL A 191 -2.07 12.34 15.42
C VAL A 191 -2.35 13.73 14.86
N GLU A 192 -2.79 14.67 15.71
CA GLU A 192 -3.13 16.03 15.29
C GLU A 192 -1.92 16.83 14.78
N ALA A 193 -0.70 16.44 15.20
CA ALA A 193 0.53 17.03 14.70
C ALA A 193 0.69 16.86 13.17
N TRP A 194 0.10 15.79 12.59
CA TRP A 194 0.18 15.52 11.16
C TRP A 194 -0.75 16.41 10.31
N TYR A 195 -1.68 17.15 10.94
CA TYR A 195 -2.60 18.06 10.24
C TYR A 195 -1.92 19.37 9.83
N ALA A 196 -0.88 19.75 10.56
CA ALA A 196 -0.15 20.98 10.30
C ALA A 196 0.78 20.81 9.08
N PRO A 197 0.89 21.84 8.21
CA PRO A 197 1.90 21.83 7.17
C PRO A 197 3.30 21.88 7.79
N PHE A 198 4.25 21.15 7.21
CA PHE A 198 5.64 21.16 7.66
C PHE A 198 6.49 22.22 6.95
N LEU A 199 6.12 22.57 5.72
CA LEU A 199 6.79 23.59 4.92
C LEU A 199 5.82 24.20 3.90
N PHE A 200 5.61 25.52 3.99
CA PHE A 200 4.59 26.23 3.21
C PHE A 200 3.20 25.60 3.38
N ASN A 201 2.60 25.09 2.30
CA ASN A 201 1.32 24.39 2.30
C ASN A 201 1.46 22.87 2.12
N PHE A 202 2.68 22.32 2.23
CA PHE A 202 2.90 20.88 2.15
C PHE A 202 2.66 20.23 3.51
N LEU A 203 1.80 19.20 3.53
CA LEU A 203 1.56 18.38 4.71
C LEU A 203 2.51 17.18 4.73
N TYR A 204 2.70 16.60 5.92
CA TYR A 204 3.52 15.39 6.09
C TYR A 204 3.02 14.21 5.25
N ARG A 205 1.71 14.12 5.01
CA ARG A 205 1.12 13.11 4.11
C ARG A 205 1.62 13.24 2.67
N ASP A 206 1.84 14.47 2.20
CA ASP A 206 2.29 14.77 0.84
C ASP A 206 3.77 14.43 0.72
N LEU A 207 4.55 14.72 1.75
CA LEU A 207 5.95 14.29 1.87
C LEU A 207 6.07 12.76 1.83
N PHE A 208 5.22 12.04 2.58
CA PHE A 208 5.23 10.59 2.61
C PHE A 208 4.87 9.99 1.23
N THR A 209 3.83 10.52 0.59
CA THR A 209 3.42 10.15 -0.78
C THR A 209 4.56 10.41 -1.78
N ALA A 210 5.17 11.59 -1.72
CA ALA A 210 6.28 11.98 -2.58
C ALA A 210 7.53 11.13 -2.34
N MET A 211 7.80 10.73 -1.09
CA MET A 211 8.93 9.87 -0.73
C MET A 211 8.77 8.46 -1.33
N ILE A 212 7.58 7.86 -1.25
CA ILE A 212 7.32 6.53 -1.85
C ILE A 212 7.50 6.59 -3.37
N ILE A 213 6.84 7.55 -4.04
CA ILE A 213 6.89 7.68 -5.51
C ILE A 213 8.31 8.06 -5.95
N GLY A 214 8.91 9.03 -5.27
CA GLY A 214 10.26 9.50 -5.54
C GLY A 214 11.30 8.40 -5.39
N CYS A 215 11.27 7.63 -4.29
CA CYS A 215 12.17 6.49 -4.11
C CYS A 215 12.01 5.45 -5.23
N ALA A 216 10.77 5.13 -5.62
CA ALA A 216 10.54 4.18 -6.70
C ALA A 216 11.12 4.66 -8.04
N LEU A 217 10.88 5.93 -8.41
CA LEU A 217 11.28 6.48 -9.70
C LEU A 217 12.77 6.85 -9.79
N THR A 218 13.39 7.26 -8.68
CA THR A 218 14.77 7.76 -8.67
C THR A 218 15.79 6.76 -8.17
N VAL A 219 15.38 5.79 -7.34
CA VAL A 219 16.28 4.78 -6.75
C VAL A 219 15.92 3.41 -7.28
N THR A 220 14.73 2.89 -6.98
CA THR A 220 14.38 1.48 -7.23
C THR A 220 14.41 1.14 -8.72
N VAL A 221 13.67 1.86 -9.56
CA VAL A 221 13.60 1.59 -11.01
C VAL A 221 14.93 1.80 -11.70
N PRO A 222 15.62 2.95 -11.54
CA PRO A 222 16.91 3.16 -12.18
C PRO A 222 17.95 2.12 -11.78
N MET A 223 17.99 1.72 -10.51
CA MET A 223 18.95 0.73 -10.03
C MET A 223 18.73 -0.65 -10.67
N SER A 224 17.50 -1.14 -10.68
CA SER A 224 17.18 -2.42 -11.34
C SER A 224 17.45 -2.39 -12.85
N LEU A 225 17.18 -1.26 -13.52
CA LEU A 225 17.50 -1.09 -14.94
C LEU A 225 19.01 -1.06 -15.19
N ILE A 226 19.79 -0.38 -14.35
CA ILE A 226 21.25 -0.35 -14.46
C ILE A 226 21.84 -1.74 -14.26
N ASN A 227 21.37 -2.49 -13.27
CA ASN A 227 21.86 -3.83 -12.99
C ASN A 227 21.46 -4.81 -14.10
N PHE A 228 20.23 -4.72 -14.61
CA PHE A 228 19.80 -5.47 -15.80
C PHE A 228 20.68 -5.14 -17.01
N TYR A 229 20.95 -3.85 -17.26
CA TYR A 229 21.81 -3.41 -18.37
C TYR A 229 23.25 -3.91 -18.21
N LYS A 230 23.80 -3.91 -16.99
CA LYS A 230 25.11 -4.49 -16.71
C LYS A 230 25.13 -5.99 -17.06
N ALA A 231 24.13 -6.74 -16.63
CA ALA A 231 23.99 -8.16 -16.93
C ALA A 231 23.81 -8.45 -18.42
N TYR A 232 23.07 -7.57 -19.13
CA TYR A 232 22.95 -7.62 -20.59
C TYR A 232 24.30 -7.42 -21.27
N LYS A 233 25.05 -6.37 -20.88
CA LYS A 233 26.37 -6.06 -21.45
C LYS A 233 27.41 -7.15 -21.16
N SER A 234 27.35 -7.79 -19.99
CA SER A 234 28.23 -8.90 -19.62
C SER A 234 27.79 -10.26 -20.21
N ASN A 235 26.70 -10.32 -20.97
CA ASN A 235 26.12 -11.57 -21.52
C ASN A 235 25.80 -12.61 -20.44
N THR A 236 25.41 -12.18 -19.24
CA THR A 236 25.08 -13.06 -18.09
C THR A 236 23.58 -13.21 -17.86
N LEU A 237 22.72 -12.69 -18.74
CA LEU A 237 21.27 -12.85 -18.63
C LEU A 237 20.85 -14.32 -18.81
N LYS A 238 19.92 -14.79 -17.97
CA LYS A 238 19.30 -16.11 -18.06
C LYS A 238 18.41 -16.25 -19.31
N HIS A 239 17.78 -15.17 -19.74
CA HIS A 239 16.80 -15.16 -20.84
C HIS A 239 17.18 -14.13 -21.91
N ARG A 240 16.96 -14.47 -23.19
CA ARG A 240 17.27 -13.61 -24.35
C ARG A 240 16.04 -13.05 -25.06
N SER A 241 14.88 -13.70 -24.93
CA SER A 241 13.64 -13.25 -25.54
C SER A 241 12.98 -12.17 -24.66
N LEU A 242 12.53 -11.08 -25.27
CA LEU A 242 11.78 -10.02 -24.56
C LEU A 242 10.54 -10.56 -23.84
N TYR A 243 9.87 -11.55 -24.43
CA TYR A 243 8.71 -12.19 -23.83
C TYR A 243 9.06 -12.90 -22.52
N GLU A 244 10.16 -13.67 -22.51
CA GLU A 244 10.62 -14.36 -21.30
C GLU A 244 11.10 -13.37 -20.24
N ILE A 245 11.77 -12.29 -20.65
CA ILE A 245 12.26 -11.25 -19.74
C ILE A 245 11.11 -10.56 -19.00
N MET A 246 10.00 -10.30 -19.69
CA MET A 246 8.85 -9.56 -19.13
C MET A 246 7.80 -10.46 -18.49
N LEU A 247 7.97 -11.77 -18.55
CA LEU A 247 7.04 -12.76 -18.02
C LEU A 247 6.66 -12.54 -16.54
N PRO A 248 7.59 -12.15 -15.63
CA PRO A 248 7.25 -11.90 -14.23
C PRO A 248 6.21 -10.79 -14.00
N PHE A 249 6.05 -9.86 -14.94
CA PHE A 249 5.12 -8.74 -14.80
C PHE A 249 3.70 -9.05 -15.26
N PHE A 250 3.48 -10.12 -16.02
CA PHE A 250 2.18 -10.39 -16.63
C PHE A 250 1.07 -10.64 -15.60
N SER A 251 1.31 -11.57 -14.66
CA SER A 251 0.33 -11.90 -13.62
C SER A 251 0.04 -10.73 -12.65
N PRO A 252 1.06 -10.01 -12.12
CA PRO A 252 0.81 -8.81 -11.30
C PRO A 252 0.06 -7.70 -12.07
N ALA A 253 0.42 -7.44 -13.33
CA ALA A 253 -0.28 -6.44 -14.15
C ALA A 253 -1.76 -6.82 -14.35
N LEU A 254 -2.05 -8.10 -14.60
CA LEU A 254 -3.42 -8.58 -14.71
C LEU A 254 -4.19 -8.41 -13.39
N LEU A 255 -3.60 -8.78 -12.25
CA LEU A 255 -4.22 -8.57 -10.92
C LEU A 255 -4.61 -7.09 -10.73
N PHE A 256 -3.66 -6.20 -10.99
CA PHE A 256 -3.84 -4.76 -10.88
C PHE A 256 -4.94 -4.22 -11.81
N ILE A 257 -4.97 -4.63 -13.07
CA ILE A 257 -6.03 -4.26 -14.01
C ILE A 257 -7.39 -4.76 -13.53
N LEU A 258 -7.50 -6.02 -13.10
CA LEU A 258 -8.76 -6.60 -12.61
C LEU A 258 -9.27 -5.90 -11.36
N CYS A 259 -8.39 -5.59 -10.40
CA CYS A 259 -8.74 -4.85 -9.20
C CYS A 259 -9.15 -3.40 -9.52
N MET A 260 -8.52 -2.74 -10.49
CA MET A 260 -8.94 -1.41 -10.96
C MET A 260 -10.33 -1.44 -11.60
N ILE A 261 -10.58 -2.40 -12.47
CA ILE A 261 -11.90 -2.61 -13.07
C ILE A 261 -12.93 -2.84 -11.96
N TRP A 262 -12.62 -3.65 -10.95
CA TRP A 262 -13.53 -3.89 -9.84
C TRP A 262 -13.79 -2.61 -9.03
N ILE A 263 -12.78 -1.81 -8.71
CA ILE A 263 -12.96 -0.53 -8.00
C ILE A 263 -13.96 0.37 -8.73
N PHE A 264 -13.80 0.56 -10.05
CA PHE A 264 -14.67 1.47 -10.82
C PHE A 264 -16.04 0.88 -11.17
N MET A 265 -16.16 -0.45 -11.30
CA MET A 265 -17.43 -1.10 -11.63
C MET A 265 -18.22 -1.57 -10.41
N SER A 266 -17.68 -1.43 -9.19
CA SER A 266 -18.33 -1.92 -7.98
C SER A 266 -19.58 -1.08 -7.66
N PRO A 267 -20.80 -1.67 -7.65
CA PRO A 267 -22.01 -0.93 -7.31
C PRO A 267 -22.04 -0.40 -5.87
N SER A 268 -21.28 -1.04 -4.98
CA SER A 268 -21.24 -0.75 -3.55
C SER A 268 -20.05 0.10 -3.11
N ASP A 269 -19.27 0.64 -4.05
CA ASP A 269 -18.02 1.37 -3.78
C ASP A 269 -17.11 0.67 -2.75
N ILE A 270 -16.74 -0.58 -3.09
CA ILE A 270 -16.05 -1.52 -2.19
C ILE A 270 -14.79 -0.92 -1.55
N LEU A 271 -14.06 -0.08 -2.29
CA LEU A 271 -12.84 0.55 -1.80
C LEU A 271 -13.14 1.60 -0.73
N ALA A 272 -14.22 2.36 -0.87
CA ALA A 272 -14.61 3.33 0.14
C ALA A 272 -15.25 2.68 1.37
N VAL A 273 -16.02 1.60 1.19
CA VAL A 273 -16.78 0.96 2.27
C VAL A 273 -15.95 -0.05 3.07
N HIS A 274 -15.09 -0.84 2.43
CA HIS A 274 -14.28 -1.87 3.09
C HIS A 274 -12.82 -1.83 2.65
N PRO A 275 -12.11 -0.71 2.86
CA PRO A 275 -10.77 -0.50 2.31
C PRO A 275 -9.75 -1.53 2.83
N ARG A 276 -9.71 -1.81 4.14
CA ARG A 276 -8.76 -2.79 4.73
C ARG A 276 -8.90 -4.19 4.15
N LEU A 277 -10.14 -4.67 4.01
CA LEU A 277 -10.42 -5.99 3.44
C LEU A 277 -10.01 -6.05 1.96
N PHE A 278 -10.27 -4.97 1.21
CA PHE A 278 -9.86 -4.87 -0.18
C PHE A 278 -8.34 -4.93 -0.32
N TYR A 279 -7.58 -4.15 0.45
CA TYR A 279 -6.11 -4.20 0.42
C TYR A 279 -5.56 -5.55 0.87
N PHE A 280 -6.15 -6.15 1.92
CA PHE A 280 -5.75 -7.48 2.38
C PHE A 280 -5.90 -8.53 1.26
N MET A 281 -7.00 -8.48 0.51
CA MET A 281 -7.22 -9.35 -0.65
C MET A 281 -6.18 -9.10 -1.75
N VAL A 282 -5.92 -7.83 -2.12
CA VAL A 282 -4.91 -7.48 -3.14
C VAL A 282 -3.53 -7.98 -2.73
N GLY A 283 -3.11 -7.72 -1.49
CA GLY A 283 -1.84 -8.16 -0.95
C GLY A 283 -1.70 -9.67 -0.92
N THR A 284 -2.75 -10.39 -0.53
CA THR A 284 -2.75 -11.86 -0.49
C THR A 284 -2.65 -12.45 -1.90
N ALA A 285 -3.40 -11.91 -2.87
CA ALA A 285 -3.33 -12.35 -4.26
C ALA A 285 -1.95 -12.07 -4.87
N PHE A 286 -1.37 -10.90 -4.59
CA PHE A 286 -0.02 -10.54 -5.01
C PHE A 286 1.04 -11.44 -4.39
N ALA A 287 0.94 -11.74 -3.09
CA ALA A 287 1.86 -12.63 -2.39
C ALA A 287 1.85 -14.03 -3.01
N ASN A 288 0.67 -14.55 -3.37
CA ASN A 288 0.57 -15.83 -4.07
C ASN A 288 1.29 -15.83 -5.42
N ILE A 289 1.13 -14.77 -6.23
CA ILE A 289 1.83 -14.60 -7.51
C ILE A 289 3.35 -14.52 -7.29
N SER A 290 3.78 -13.75 -6.29
CA SER A 290 5.19 -13.57 -5.95
C SER A 290 5.83 -14.88 -5.51
N CYS A 291 5.18 -15.65 -4.64
CA CYS A 291 5.65 -16.98 -4.22
C CYS A 291 5.85 -17.92 -5.40
N GLN A 292 4.94 -17.92 -6.40
CA GLN A 292 5.11 -18.74 -7.60
C GLN A 292 6.35 -18.33 -8.41
N LEU A 293 6.60 -17.02 -8.55
CA LEU A 293 7.80 -16.50 -9.19
C LEU A 293 9.06 -16.91 -8.41
N ILE A 294 9.06 -16.78 -7.09
CA ILE A 294 10.20 -17.14 -6.23
C ILE A 294 10.47 -18.64 -6.33
N VAL A 295 9.44 -19.50 -6.29
CA VAL A 295 9.58 -20.95 -6.54
C VAL A 295 10.28 -21.18 -7.87
N CYS A 296 9.84 -20.54 -8.95
CA CYS A 296 10.44 -20.71 -10.27
C CYS A 296 11.92 -20.31 -10.31
N GLN A 297 12.29 -19.23 -9.61
CA GLN A 297 13.68 -18.81 -9.48
C GLN A 297 14.51 -19.87 -8.76
N MET A 298 14.02 -20.37 -7.62
CA MET A 298 14.70 -21.36 -6.77
C MET A 298 14.83 -22.74 -7.43
N SER A 299 13.85 -23.14 -8.23
CA SER A 299 13.86 -24.41 -8.97
C SER A 299 14.51 -24.28 -10.36
N SER A 300 14.96 -23.08 -10.73
CA SER A 300 15.43 -22.75 -12.09
C SER A 300 14.43 -23.16 -13.18
N THR A 301 13.13 -23.12 -12.88
CA THR A 301 12.07 -23.43 -13.83
C THR A 301 11.50 -22.16 -14.44
N ARG A 302 10.91 -22.28 -15.63
CA ARG A 302 10.23 -21.17 -16.29
C ARG A 302 9.02 -20.70 -15.48
N CYS A 303 8.87 -19.38 -15.35
CA CYS A 303 7.69 -18.78 -14.74
C CYS A 303 6.43 -19.14 -15.56
N GLN A 304 5.33 -19.46 -14.89
CA GLN A 304 4.05 -19.61 -15.59
C GLN A 304 3.50 -18.21 -15.94
N PRO A 305 2.96 -17.98 -17.15
CA PRO A 305 2.47 -16.67 -17.53
C PRO A 305 1.29 -16.22 -16.66
N LEU A 306 0.37 -17.14 -16.36
CA LEU A 306 -0.88 -16.87 -15.68
C LEU A 306 -1.00 -17.66 -14.39
N ASN A 307 -1.23 -16.94 -13.29
CA ASN A 307 -1.58 -17.56 -12.02
C ASN A 307 -3.05 -18.03 -12.05
N TRP A 308 -3.27 -19.31 -11.77
CA TRP A 308 -4.59 -19.94 -11.74
C TRP A 308 -5.58 -19.29 -10.77
N MET A 309 -5.10 -18.67 -9.68
CA MET A 309 -5.99 -17.93 -8.76
C MET A 309 -6.67 -16.75 -9.44
N LEU A 310 -6.02 -16.09 -10.40
CA LEU A 310 -6.60 -14.95 -11.13
C LEU A 310 -7.74 -15.39 -12.07
N LEU A 311 -7.66 -16.61 -12.62
CA LEU A 311 -8.74 -17.21 -13.41
C LEU A 311 -10.05 -17.41 -12.62
N ARG A 312 -9.96 -17.62 -11.30
CA ARG A 312 -11.16 -17.75 -10.46
C ARG A 312 -11.78 -16.40 -10.12
N THR A 313 -10.96 -15.35 -10.00
CA THR A 313 -11.46 -13.98 -9.76
C THR A 313 -12.25 -13.41 -10.95
N THR A 314 -11.98 -13.86 -12.18
CA THR A 314 -12.74 -13.45 -13.38
C THR A 314 -14.04 -14.23 -13.55
N LEU A 315 -14.11 -15.48 -13.07
CA LEU A 315 -15.31 -16.34 -13.14
C LEU A 315 -16.32 -16.10 -12.02
N GLY A 316 -15.96 -15.35 -10.97
CA GLY A 316 -16.88 -14.98 -9.88
C GLY A 316 -18.02 -14.04 -10.26
N LYS A 317 -18.09 -13.57 -11.51
CA LYS A 317 -19.17 -12.71 -12.04
C LYS A 317 -20.41 -13.49 -12.54
N SER A 318 -20.45 -14.83 -12.42
CA SER A 318 -21.56 -15.65 -12.94
C SER A 318 -22.32 -16.44 -11.86
N SER A 319 -22.52 -15.88 -10.67
CA SER A 319 -23.59 -16.34 -9.79
C SER A 319 -24.75 -15.35 -9.89
N PRO A 320 -25.91 -15.73 -10.47
CA PRO A 320 -27.10 -14.90 -10.39
C PRO A 320 -27.48 -14.76 -8.92
N VAL A 321 -27.61 -13.52 -8.46
CA VAL A 321 -28.24 -13.21 -7.18
C VAL A 321 -29.63 -13.86 -7.19
N PRO A 322 -29.99 -14.72 -6.23
CA PRO A 322 -31.36 -15.22 -6.14
C PRO A 322 -32.27 -14.03 -5.87
N THR A 323 -33.10 -13.70 -6.85
CA THR A 323 -34.29 -12.85 -6.67
C THR A 323 -35.32 -13.65 -5.87
N ASP A 324 -35.12 -13.76 -4.55
CA ASP A 324 -36.19 -14.04 -3.61
C ASP A 324 -35.70 -13.80 -2.18
N CYS A 325 -36.00 -12.62 -1.65
CA CYS A 325 -36.13 -12.35 -0.22
C CYS A 325 -37.00 -11.10 -0.06
N SER A 326 -38.30 -11.32 -0.23
CA SER A 326 -39.35 -10.42 0.22
C SER A 326 -39.31 -10.32 1.76
N HIS A 327 -39.36 -9.07 2.24
CA HIS A 327 -39.67 -8.62 3.60
C HIS A 327 -38.95 -9.26 4.81
N TYR A 328 -38.03 -8.51 5.41
CA TYR A 328 -37.91 -8.43 6.87
C TYR A 328 -37.83 -6.96 7.33
N PRO A 329 -38.45 -6.61 8.48
CA PRO A 329 -38.67 -5.22 8.87
C PRO A 329 -37.50 -4.64 9.69
N GLY A 330 -37.31 -3.33 9.56
CA GLY A 330 -36.89 -2.46 10.65
C GLY A 330 -35.40 -2.45 11.00
N ALA A 331 -34.73 -1.39 10.54
CA ALA A 331 -33.49 -0.92 11.13
C ALA A 331 -33.65 -0.72 12.64
N HIS A 332 -32.78 -1.32 13.45
CA HIS A 332 -32.61 -0.96 14.85
C HIS A 332 -31.88 0.37 14.94
N PRO A 333 -32.44 1.41 15.60
CA PRO A 333 -31.72 2.64 15.84
C PRO A 333 -30.66 2.45 16.93
N LEU A 334 -29.47 3.00 16.67
CA LEU A 334 -28.36 3.12 17.60
C LEU A 334 -28.83 3.81 18.90
N ARG A 335 -28.70 3.10 20.02
CA ARG A 335 -29.04 3.59 21.35
C ARG A 335 -27.85 4.41 21.88
N SER A 336 -28.00 5.73 21.97
CA SER A 336 -27.05 6.58 22.69
C SER A 336 -27.13 6.29 24.20
N ARG A 337 -25.98 6.33 24.88
CA ARG A 337 -25.85 5.96 26.31
C ARG A 337 -26.35 7.04 27.27
N SER A 338 -27.11 8.03 26.80
CA SER A 338 -27.73 9.06 27.62
C SER A 338 -29.21 9.19 27.22
N GLY A 339 -30.09 8.55 27.97
CA GLY A 339 -31.52 8.49 27.64
C GLY A 339 -32.21 9.84 27.74
N LYS A 340 -32.38 10.53 26.60
CA LYS A 340 -33.50 11.44 26.28
C LYS A 340 -33.74 11.43 24.75
N PRO A 341 -35.00 11.51 24.26
CA PRO A 341 -35.30 11.40 22.83
C PRO A 341 -35.04 12.72 22.08
N ALA A 342 -34.52 12.62 20.86
CA ALA A 342 -34.37 13.75 19.93
C ALA A 342 -35.53 13.76 18.92
N GLU A 343 -36.18 14.92 18.80
CA GLU A 343 -37.29 15.21 17.88
C GLU A 343 -36.76 15.41 16.44
N GLN A 344 -37.33 14.71 15.47
CA GLN A 344 -37.02 14.86 14.03
C GLN A 344 -37.93 15.93 13.41
N THR A 345 -37.35 16.97 12.81
CA THR A 345 -38.08 17.89 11.91
C THR A 345 -37.56 17.72 10.49
N LEU A 346 -38.45 17.27 9.60
CA LEU A 346 -38.25 16.97 8.19
C LEU A 346 -38.57 18.22 7.35
N GLN A 347 -37.67 18.71 6.50
CA GLN A 347 -38.03 19.53 5.32
C GLN A 347 -37.02 19.37 4.18
N HIS A 348 -37.52 18.92 3.02
CA HIS A 348 -36.89 19.04 1.70
C HIS A 348 -38.00 19.11 0.64
N PRO A 349 -37.96 20.05 -0.32
CA PRO A 349 -38.52 19.85 -1.65
C PRO A 349 -37.38 19.86 -2.70
N ALA A 350 -37.24 18.82 -3.53
CA ALA A 350 -37.93 18.57 -4.79
C ALA A 350 -37.39 19.42 -5.96
N PHE A 351 -36.52 18.82 -6.78
CA PHE A 351 -36.16 19.29 -8.11
C PHE A 351 -36.11 18.09 -9.06
N LEU A 352 -37.14 17.88 -9.87
CA LEU A 352 -37.03 17.19 -11.16
C LEU A 352 -38.11 17.69 -12.15
N ALA A 353 -37.60 18.07 -13.33
CA ALA A 353 -38.20 18.05 -14.66
C ALA A 353 -39.35 19.01 -15.01
N LYS A 354 -39.11 19.93 -15.97
CA LYS A 354 -39.52 19.76 -17.38
C LYS A 354 -39.17 20.99 -18.24
N GLU A 355 -38.49 20.72 -19.36
CA GLU A 355 -38.40 21.60 -20.52
C GLU A 355 -39.70 21.58 -21.35
N ALA A 356 -39.83 22.65 -22.15
CA ALA A 356 -40.67 22.84 -23.35
C ALA A 356 -42.17 23.16 -23.15
N GLN A 357 -42.55 24.41 -23.45
CA GLN A 357 -43.44 24.74 -24.58
C GLN A 357 -43.68 26.26 -24.75
N TYR A 358 -43.39 26.75 -25.96
CA TYR A 358 -44.15 27.72 -26.79
C TYR A 358 -44.65 29.08 -26.24
N GLY A 359 -44.04 30.17 -26.75
CA GLY A 359 -44.67 31.05 -27.76
C GLY A 359 -45.58 32.23 -27.34
N LEU A 360 -45.29 33.40 -27.94
CA LEU A 360 -46.15 34.59 -28.18
C LEU A 360 -46.38 35.51 -26.95
N THR A 361 -46.34 36.85 -26.96
CA THR A 361 -46.24 37.91 -27.97
C THR A 361 -46.08 39.28 -27.29
N ARG A 362 -45.42 40.22 -28.00
CA ARG A 362 -45.69 41.68 -28.11
C ARG A 362 -45.44 42.67 -26.94
N SER A 363 -44.54 43.61 -27.25
CA SER A 363 -44.75 45.07 -27.37
C SER A 363 -44.82 45.94 -26.11
N GLY A 364 -43.88 46.90 -26.00
CA GLY A 364 -44.06 48.11 -25.17
C GLY A 364 -42.83 49.01 -25.00
N ARG A 365 -42.58 49.87 -25.99
CA ARG A 365 -41.70 51.07 -25.98
C ARG A 365 -41.72 51.88 -24.66
N ARG A 366 -40.56 52.40 -24.22
CA ARG A 366 -40.18 53.84 -24.32
C ARG A 366 -38.79 54.14 -23.76
N GLU A 367 -38.16 55.12 -24.42
CA GLU A 367 -36.81 55.67 -24.22
C GLU A 367 -36.63 56.44 -22.91
N ASN A 368 -35.41 56.48 -22.39
CA ASN A 368 -34.60 57.71 -22.30
C ASN A 368 -33.20 57.43 -21.72
N GLN A 369 -32.19 57.62 -22.55
CA GLN A 369 -30.80 57.97 -22.20
C GLN A 369 -30.66 59.51 -22.28
N PRO A 370 -29.50 60.16 -22.03
CA PRO A 370 -28.24 59.70 -21.42
C PRO A 370 -27.66 60.68 -20.37
N ALA A 371 -26.62 60.28 -19.64
CA ALA A 371 -25.54 61.20 -19.25
C ALA A 371 -24.22 60.44 -19.06
N VAL A 372 -23.22 60.92 -19.81
CA VAL A 372 -21.82 60.51 -19.88
C VAL A 372 -21.00 61.28 -18.84
N TYR A 373 -19.88 60.69 -18.35
CA TYR A 373 -18.55 61.27 -18.05
C TYR A 373 -17.83 60.33 -17.03
N THR A 374 -16.98 59.38 -17.47
CA THR A 374 -15.52 59.43 -17.77
C THR A 374 -14.56 59.32 -16.57
N SER A 375 -13.53 58.48 -16.82
CA SER A 375 -12.20 58.42 -16.20
C SER A 375 -12.11 57.76 -14.80
N SER A 376 -11.10 56.98 -14.43
CA SER A 376 -9.86 56.56 -15.10
C SER A 376 -9.27 55.35 -14.36
N VAL A 377 -8.56 54.53 -15.12
CA VAL A 377 -7.63 53.48 -14.70
C VAL A 377 -6.42 54.11 -14.03
N ASN A 378 -5.92 53.57 -12.92
CA ASN A 378 -4.48 53.35 -12.81
C ASN A 378 -4.05 52.28 -11.78
N ASN A 379 -2.98 51.60 -12.19
CA ASN A 379 -2.28 50.49 -11.57
C ASN A 379 -1.47 50.91 -10.33
N GLY A 380 -1.15 49.94 -9.47
CA GLY A 380 -0.15 50.14 -8.41
C GLY A 380 0.19 48.83 -7.71
N TRP A 381 1.17 48.12 -8.25
CA TRP A 381 1.88 47.01 -7.62
C TRP A 381 2.55 47.46 -6.31
N LYS A 382 2.46 46.63 -5.27
CA LYS A 382 3.57 46.26 -4.38
C LYS A 382 3.28 44.94 -3.70
#